data_AF-A0A4R4SAY7-F1
#
_entry.id   AF-A0A4R4SAY7-F1
#
_cell.length_a   1.000
_cell.length_b   1.000
_cell.length_c   1.000
_cell.angle_alpha   90.00
_cell.angle_beta   90.00
_cell.angle_gamma   90.00
#
_symmetry.space_group_name_H-M   'P 1'
#
loop_
_entity.id
_entity.type
_entity.pdbx_description
1 polymer ?
#
loop_
_entity_poly.entity_id
_entity_poly.type
_entity_poly.pdbx_seq_one_letter_code
_entity_poly.pdbx_strand_id
1 'polypeptide(L)'
;MRRRTTMDTPTFLAHLQDHGTPLTLPRGGTLRWDDADLHRAAHTRDPEGYALAGVAAGARDWQRARVLLQILAASQAGLDEPARAVQARVARVLTLGLPPAHVITVLLALRRLRANHKHTTRTALRFVLEHPDADALIAARRPALLDCFEHALGKAAARGCARRIGAGDTGSEYLRRRLLRFLTAPAAAPARVRALY
;
A
#
# COMPACT_ATOMS: atom_id res chain seq x y z
N MET A 1 -14.52 9.07 35.67
CA MET A 1 -13.62 8.28 34.79
C MET A 1 -14.45 7.46 33.83
N ARG A 2 -14.49 7.81 32.54
CA ARG A 2 -15.13 6.96 31.52
C ARG A 2 -14.17 5.81 31.21
N ARG A 3 -14.58 4.56 31.44
CA ARG A 3 -13.84 3.39 30.94
C ARG A 3 -13.74 3.55 29.42
N ARG A 4 -12.52 3.70 28.89
CA ARG A 4 -12.26 3.52 27.47
C ARG A 4 -12.53 2.04 27.20
N THR A 5 -13.67 1.72 26.58
CA THR A 5 -13.97 0.35 26.16
C THR A 5 -12.97 0.00 25.06
N THR A 6 -11.88 -0.63 25.46
CA THR A 6 -10.86 -1.14 24.54
C THR A 6 -11.48 -2.33 23.81
N MET A 7 -11.58 -2.24 22.48
CA MET A 7 -12.13 -3.31 21.65
C MET A 7 -11.18 -4.52 21.64
N ASP A 8 -11.70 -5.68 22.04
CA ASP A 8 -10.98 -6.95 21.99
C ASP A 8 -10.92 -7.52 20.55
N THR A 9 -10.08 -8.53 20.34
CA THR A 9 -9.86 -9.12 19.01
C THR A 9 -11.13 -9.72 18.40
N PRO A 10 -11.99 -10.47 19.13
CA PRO A 10 -13.26 -10.95 18.59
C PRO A 10 -14.18 -9.83 18.10
N THR A 11 -14.31 -8.75 18.87
CA THR A 11 -15.15 -7.60 18.47
C THR A 11 -14.59 -6.93 17.22
N PHE A 12 -13.27 -6.80 17.12
CA PHE A 12 -12.64 -6.25 15.91
C PHE A 12 -12.86 -7.14 14.69
N LEU A 13 -12.77 -8.47 14.83
CA LEU A 13 -13.05 -9.40 13.73
C LEU A 13 -14.50 -9.31 13.24
N ALA A 14 -15.47 -9.24 14.16
CA ALA A 14 -16.87 -9.02 13.81
C ALA A 14 -17.06 -7.70 13.05
N HIS A 15 -16.40 -6.62 13.51
CA HIS A 15 -16.41 -5.33 12.81
C HIS A 15 -15.90 -5.44 11.36
N LEU A 16 -14.83 -6.21 11.11
CA LEU A 16 -14.31 -6.43 9.75
C LEU A 16 -15.29 -7.19 8.84
N GLN A 17 -16.21 -7.98 9.40
CA GLN A 17 -17.19 -8.79 8.67
C GLN A 17 -18.49 -8.02 8.37
N ASP A 18 -18.91 -7.15 9.29
CA ASP A 18 -20.20 -6.47 9.21
C ASP A 18 -20.12 -5.07 8.59
N HIS A 19 -19.02 -4.35 8.82
CA HIS A 19 -18.91 -2.96 8.39
C HIS A 19 -18.28 -2.83 7.00
N GLY A 20 -19.01 -2.27 6.04
CA GLY A 20 -18.61 -2.25 4.62
C GLY A 20 -18.55 -0.88 3.95
N THR A 21 -18.63 0.22 4.70
CA THR A 21 -18.61 1.56 4.10
C THR A 21 -17.35 1.75 3.25
N PRO A 22 -17.45 2.25 2.02
CA PRO A 22 -16.27 2.48 1.18
C PRO A 22 -15.27 3.46 1.77
N LEU A 23 -13.97 3.21 1.55
CA LEU A 23 -12.93 4.24 1.70
C LEU A 23 -13.06 5.19 0.52
N THR A 24 -13.32 6.48 0.78
CA THR A 24 -13.51 7.48 -0.27
C THR A 24 -12.43 8.55 -0.25
N LEU A 25 -11.96 8.93 -1.44
CA LEU A 25 -10.99 9.99 -1.65
C LEU A 25 -11.54 10.95 -2.71
N PRO A 26 -12.37 11.95 -2.33
CA PRO A 26 -12.89 12.94 -3.26
C PRO A 26 -11.76 13.74 -3.90
N ARG A 27 -11.94 14.18 -5.14
CA ARG A 27 -10.98 15.08 -5.80
C ARG A 27 -10.80 16.35 -4.95
N GLY A 28 -9.56 16.64 -4.54
CA GLY A 28 -9.25 17.77 -3.67
C GLY A 28 -9.73 17.63 -2.21
N GLY A 29 -10.44 16.56 -1.86
CA GLY A 29 -11.03 16.34 -0.54
C GLY A 29 -10.15 15.56 0.43
N THR A 30 -10.59 15.49 1.69
CA THR A 30 -9.96 14.67 2.72
C THR A 30 -10.27 13.19 2.49
N LEU A 31 -9.34 12.32 2.89
CA LEU A 31 -9.60 10.89 2.96
C LEU A 31 -10.74 10.65 3.96
N ARG A 32 -11.78 9.92 3.54
CA ARG A 32 -12.95 9.66 4.38
C ARG A 32 -13.18 8.17 4.54
N TRP A 33 -13.24 7.78 5.80
CA TRP A 33 -13.70 6.50 6.29
C TRP A 33 -14.06 6.70 7.77
N ASP A 34 -15.14 6.05 8.17
CA ASP A 34 -15.92 6.32 9.38
C ASP A 34 -15.36 5.66 10.65
N ASP A 35 -14.44 4.71 10.50
CA ASP A 35 -13.85 3.90 11.56
C ASP A 35 -12.31 4.05 11.65
N ALA A 36 -11.76 5.15 11.13
CA ALA A 36 -10.31 5.40 11.11
C ALA A 36 -9.65 5.29 12.50
N ASP A 37 -10.27 5.86 13.52
CA ASP A 37 -9.75 5.84 14.88
C ASP A 37 -9.81 4.44 15.51
N LEU A 38 -10.80 3.64 15.14
CA LEU A 38 -10.92 2.24 15.54
C LEU A 38 -9.75 1.42 14.96
N HIS A 39 -9.45 1.57 13.68
CA HIS A 39 -8.29 0.91 13.06
C HIS A 39 -6.97 1.36 13.66
N ARG A 40 -6.80 2.66 13.94
CA ARG A 40 -5.59 3.18 14.58
C ARG A 40 -5.42 2.62 15.99
N ALA A 41 -6.50 2.57 16.78
CA ALA A 41 -6.46 2.04 18.14
C ALA A 41 -6.15 0.53 18.16
N ALA A 42 -6.77 -0.25 17.27
CA ALA A 42 -6.51 -1.69 17.14
C ALA A 42 -5.06 -1.96 16.72
N HIS A 43 -4.55 -1.23 15.72
CA HIS A 43 -3.14 -1.33 15.28
C HIS A 43 -2.15 -0.94 16.38
N THR A 44 -2.43 0.12 17.14
CA THR A 44 -1.55 0.57 18.24
C THR A 44 -1.48 -0.46 19.37
N ARG A 45 -2.58 -1.16 19.66
CA ARG A 45 -2.68 -2.14 20.73
C ARG A 45 -1.93 -3.43 20.40
N ASP A 46 -2.14 -3.94 19.19
CA ASP A 46 -1.58 -5.21 18.74
C ASP A 46 -1.31 -5.13 17.22
N PRO A 47 -0.14 -4.60 16.83
CA PRO A 47 0.19 -4.37 15.42
C PRO A 47 0.23 -5.66 14.57
N GLU A 48 0.55 -6.80 15.19
CA GLU A 48 0.63 -8.10 14.54
C GLU A 48 -0.77 -8.70 14.38
N GLY A 49 -1.52 -8.83 15.47
CA GLY A 49 -2.89 -9.35 15.46
C GLY A 49 -3.83 -8.50 14.61
N TYR A 50 -3.64 -7.18 14.60
CA TYR A 50 -4.35 -6.28 13.69
C TYR A 50 -4.10 -6.60 12.21
N ALA A 51 -2.85 -6.84 11.83
CA ALA A 51 -2.51 -7.18 10.45
C ALA A 51 -3.11 -8.53 10.05
N LEU A 52 -3.00 -9.54 10.94
CA LEU A 52 -3.57 -10.87 10.72
C LEU A 52 -5.10 -10.86 10.62
N ALA A 53 -5.78 -10.01 11.39
CA ALA A 53 -7.23 -9.83 11.29
C ALA A 53 -7.66 -9.39 9.88
N GLY A 54 -6.83 -8.61 9.18
CA GLY A 54 -7.10 -8.20 7.80
C GLY A 54 -7.12 -9.34 6.78
N VAL A 55 -6.54 -10.50 7.09
CA VAL A 55 -6.59 -11.69 6.20
C VAL A 55 -7.58 -12.74 6.68
N ALA A 56 -8.34 -12.46 7.74
CA ALA A 56 -9.37 -13.36 8.24
C ALA A 56 -10.46 -13.64 7.19
N ALA A 57 -11.05 -14.84 7.28
CA ALA A 57 -12.20 -15.21 6.48
C ALA A 57 -13.40 -14.31 6.80
N GLY A 58 -14.15 -13.95 5.76
CA GLY A 58 -15.34 -13.09 5.88
C GLY A 58 -15.05 -11.58 6.02
N ALA A 59 -13.80 -11.16 6.22
CA ALA A 59 -13.47 -9.74 6.24
C ALA A 59 -13.79 -9.09 4.88
N ARG A 60 -14.57 -8.00 4.91
CA ARG A 60 -15.01 -7.30 3.69
C ARG A 60 -13.84 -6.63 2.97
N ASP A 61 -13.92 -6.51 1.66
CA ASP A 61 -12.83 -5.92 0.86
C ASP A 61 -12.45 -4.50 1.30
N TRP A 62 -13.43 -3.65 1.65
CA TRP A 62 -13.11 -2.31 2.14
C TRP A 62 -12.40 -2.35 3.50
N GLN A 63 -12.72 -3.32 4.36
CA GLN A 63 -12.04 -3.51 5.63
C GLN A 63 -10.60 -3.99 5.44
N ARG A 64 -10.40 -4.89 4.49
CA ARG A 64 -9.07 -5.33 4.05
C ARG A 64 -8.25 -4.17 3.48
N ALA A 65 -8.85 -3.32 2.64
CA ALA A 65 -8.19 -2.13 2.11
C ALA A 65 -7.81 -1.13 3.20
N ARG A 66 -8.65 -1.00 4.23
CA ARG A 66 -8.41 -0.16 5.42
C ARG A 66 -7.26 -0.68 6.28
N VAL A 67 -7.18 -2.00 6.50
CA VAL A 67 -6.03 -2.64 7.13
C VAL A 67 -4.76 -2.39 6.33
N LEU A 68 -4.80 -2.58 5.00
CA LEU A 68 -3.67 -2.29 4.11
C LEU A 68 -3.24 -0.81 4.24
N LEU A 69 -4.18 0.12 4.23
CA LEU A 69 -3.89 1.53 4.43
C LEU A 69 -3.19 1.79 5.77
N GLN A 70 -3.74 1.27 6.87
CA GLN A 70 -3.21 1.51 8.21
C GLN A 70 -1.80 0.94 8.38
N ILE A 71 -1.53 -0.29 7.95
CA ILE A 71 -0.19 -0.90 8.08
C ILE A 71 0.85 -0.22 7.19
N LEU A 72 0.44 0.40 6.08
CA LEU A 72 1.34 1.12 5.17
C LEU A 72 1.52 2.59 5.56
N ALA A 73 0.56 3.18 6.28
CA ALA A 73 0.61 4.57 6.74
C ALA A 73 1.32 4.70 8.09
N ALA A 74 1.27 3.67 8.94
CA ALA A 74 1.87 3.71 10.26
C ALA A 74 3.39 3.55 10.22
N SER A 75 4.07 4.27 11.12
CA SER A 75 5.48 4.02 11.39
C SER A 75 5.66 2.61 11.96
N GLN A 76 6.72 1.93 11.53
CA GLN A 76 7.14 0.63 12.09
C GLN A 76 8.29 0.79 13.11
N ALA A 77 8.58 2.02 13.55
CA ALA A 77 9.55 2.27 14.60
C ALA A 77 9.07 1.63 15.92
N GLY A 78 9.96 0.90 16.59
CA GLY A 78 9.65 0.20 17.83
C GLY A 78 8.98 -1.17 17.66
N LEU A 79 8.63 -1.58 16.43
CA LEU A 79 8.24 -2.97 16.17
C LEU A 79 9.47 -3.87 16.20
N ASP A 80 9.30 -5.14 16.55
CA ASP A 80 10.33 -6.15 16.39
C ASP A 80 10.36 -6.68 14.94
N GLU A 81 11.34 -7.54 14.64
CA GLU A 81 11.49 -8.11 13.29
C GLU A 81 10.32 -9.04 12.90
N PRO A 82 9.83 -9.94 13.77
CA PRO A 82 8.65 -10.75 13.50
C PRO A 82 7.41 -9.93 13.11
N ALA A 83 7.05 -8.90 13.87
CA ALA A 83 5.87 -8.08 13.58
C ALA A 83 6.01 -7.32 12.24
N ARG A 84 7.22 -6.80 11.94
CA ARG A 84 7.51 -6.20 10.62
C ARG A 84 7.36 -7.20 9.49
N ALA A 85 7.84 -8.43 9.68
CA ALA A 85 7.75 -9.49 8.68
C ALA A 85 6.28 -9.90 8.43
N VAL A 86 5.48 -10.04 9.49
CA VAL A 86 4.03 -10.32 9.38
C VAL A 86 3.32 -9.22 8.60
N GLN A 87 3.53 -7.95 8.97
CA GLN A 87 2.92 -6.82 8.24
C GLN A 87 3.34 -6.79 6.76
N ALA A 88 4.60 -7.07 6.45
CA ALA A 88 5.06 -7.13 5.06
C ALA A 88 4.39 -8.26 4.26
N ARG A 89 4.21 -9.45 4.88
CA ARG A 89 3.51 -10.59 4.26
C ARG A 89 2.02 -10.29 4.07
N VAL A 90 1.35 -9.78 5.11
CA VAL A 90 -0.05 -9.36 5.04
C VAL A 90 -0.24 -8.29 3.96
N ALA A 91 0.61 -7.25 3.93
CA ALA A 91 0.53 -6.22 2.89
C ALA A 91 0.63 -6.83 1.49
N ARG A 92 1.53 -7.80 1.27
CA ARG A 92 1.65 -8.51 -0.01
C ARG A 92 0.40 -9.31 -0.34
N VAL A 93 -0.14 -10.07 0.61
CA VAL A 93 -1.38 -10.85 0.42
C VAL A 93 -2.54 -9.93 0.09
N LEU A 94 -2.74 -8.86 0.85
CA LEU A 94 -3.82 -7.90 0.61
C LEU A 94 -3.68 -7.18 -0.74
N THR A 95 -2.46 -6.79 -1.11
CA THR A 95 -2.18 -6.12 -2.40
C THR A 95 -2.52 -7.01 -3.60
N LEU A 96 -2.40 -8.33 -3.45
CA LEU A 96 -2.71 -9.29 -4.51
C LEU A 96 -4.15 -9.81 -4.46
N GLY A 97 -4.76 -9.88 -3.27
CA GLY A 97 -6.09 -10.44 -3.07
C GLY A 97 -7.23 -9.42 -3.16
N LEU A 98 -6.93 -8.13 -3.04
CA LEU A 98 -7.93 -7.07 -3.20
C LEU A 98 -8.20 -6.75 -4.68
N PRO A 99 -9.41 -6.30 -5.03
CA PRO A 99 -9.66 -5.65 -6.31
C PRO A 99 -8.63 -4.53 -6.56
N PRO A 100 -7.96 -4.47 -7.72
CA PRO A 100 -6.91 -3.48 -7.96
C PRO A 100 -7.35 -2.02 -7.76
N ALA A 101 -8.63 -1.73 -8.01
CA ALA A 101 -9.21 -0.41 -7.74
C ALA A 101 -9.12 -0.02 -6.26
N HIS A 102 -9.35 -0.95 -5.33
CA HIS A 102 -9.21 -0.70 -3.90
C HIS A 102 -7.75 -0.41 -3.52
N VAL A 103 -6.81 -1.18 -4.08
CA VAL A 103 -5.37 -0.97 -3.85
C VAL A 103 -4.93 0.39 -4.38
N ILE A 104 -5.36 0.79 -5.59
CA ILE A 104 -5.10 2.12 -6.14
C ILE A 104 -5.65 3.21 -5.22
N THR A 105 -6.87 3.07 -4.70
CA THR A 105 -7.42 4.02 -3.73
C THR A 105 -6.57 4.11 -2.47
N VAL A 106 -6.07 2.99 -1.94
CA VAL A 106 -5.15 2.97 -0.79
C VAL A 106 -3.84 3.70 -1.10
N LEU A 107 -3.23 3.46 -2.27
CA LEU A 107 -1.98 4.13 -2.65
C LEU A 107 -2.16 5.64 -2.85
N LEU A 108 -3.28 6.07 -3.43
CA LEU A 108 -3.62 7.49 -3.55
C LEU A 108 -3.92 8.12 -2.18
N ALA A 109 -4.52 7.37 -1.26
CA ALA A 109 -4.74 7.80 0.12
C ALA A 109 -3.40 7.96 0.86
N LEU A 110 -2.44 7.04 0.69
CA LEU A 110 -1.09 7.16 1.28
C LEU A 110 -0.36 8.40 0.77
N ARG A 111 -0.50 8.74 -0.52
CA ARG A 111 -0.02 10.01 -1.08
C ARG A 111 -0.65 11.21 -0.38
N ARG A 112 -1.97 11.18 -0.16
CA ARG A 112 -2.68 12.26 0.54
C ARG A 112 -2.21 12.43 1.98
N LEU A 113 -1.92 11.32 2.66
CA LEU A 113 -1.36 11.28 4.02
C LEU A 113 0.15 11.57 4.06
N ARG A 114 0.81 11.73 2.90
CA ARG A 114 2.26 11.90 2.76
C ARG A 114 3.07 10.74 3.39
N ALA A 115 2.49 9.54 3.47
CA ALA A 115 3.17 8.36 3.96
C ALA A 115 4.24 7.90 2.96
N ASN A 116 5.50 7.88 3.40
CA ASN A 116 6.68 7.64 2.55
C ASN A 116 7.69 6.67 3.20
N HIS A 117 7.23 5.81 4.11
CA HIS A 117 8.10 4.84 4.75
C HIS A 117 8.66 3.83 3.73
N LYS A 118 9.81 3.23 4.05
CA LYS A 118 10.48 2.25 3.17
C LYS A 118 9.56 1.07 2.79
N HIS A 119 8.74 0.60 3.71
CA HIS A 119 7.77 -0.48 3.44
C HIS A 119 6.63 0.02 2.52
N THR A 120 6.16 1.25 2.69
CA THR A 120 5.16 1.90 1.82
C THR A 120 5.67 2.00 0.39
N THR A 121 6.89 2.54 0.19
CA THR A 121 7.55 2.64 -1.12
C THR A 121 7.68 1.26 -1.76
N ARG A 122 8.14 0.26 -0.99
CA ARG A 122 8.29 -1.12 -1.49
C ARG A 122 6.96 -1.69 -1.98
N THR A 123 5.89 -1.57 -1.19
CA THR A 123 4.57 -2.11 -1.55
C THR A 123 4.01 -1.39 -2.78
N ALA A 124 4.08 -0.06 -2.82
CA ALA A 124 3.61 0.73 -3.95
C ALA A 124 4.35 0.36 -5.25
N LEU A 125 5.67 0.27 -5.21
CA LEU A 125 6.47 -0.09 -6.40
C LEU A 125 6.21 -1.51 -6.88
N ARG A 126 6.07 -2.47 -5.96
CA ARG A 126 5.74 -3.85 -6.32
C ARG A 126 4.33 -3.96 -6.89
N PHE A 127 3.36 -3.21 -6.38
CA PHE A 127 2.03 -3.18 -6.99
C PHE A 127 2.08 -2.61 -8.41
N VAL A 128 2.71 -1.44 -8.59
CA VAL A 128 2.76 -0.78 -9.89
C VAL A 128 3.54 -1.59 -10.93
N LEU A 129 4.64 -2.25 -10.54
CA LEU A 129 5.58 -2.86 -11.49
C LEU A 129 5.62 -4.38 -11.47
N GLU A 130 5.09 -5.05 -10.44
CA GLU A 130 5.17 -6.52 -10.29
C GLU A 130 3.82 -7.19 -10.06
N HIS A 131 2.71 -6.45 -10.05
CA HIS A 131 1.39 -7.07 -10.03
C HIS A 131 1.25 -8.00 -11.25
N PRO A 132 0.63 -9.18 -11.12
CA PRO A 132 0.42 -10.09 -12.25
C PRO A 132 -0.22 -9.37 -13.46
N ASP A 133 -1.24 -8.56 -13.19
CA ASP A 133 -1.94 -7.77 -14.21
C ASP A 133 -1.36 -6.36 -14.45
N ALA A 134 -0.11 -6.09 -14.07
CA ALA A 134 0.43 -4.73 -14.12
C ALA A 134 0.33 -4.07 -15.51
N ASP A 135 0.54 -4.83 -16.59
CA ASP A 135 0.47 -4.28 -17.95
C ASP A 135 -0.96 -3.83 -18.31
N ALA A 136 -1.97 -4.65 -17.95
CA ALA A 136 -3.38 -4.28 -18.11
C ALA A 136 -3.79 -3.11 -17.21
N LEU A 137 -3.29 -3.07 -15.98
CA LEU A 137 -3.53 -1.98 -15.04
C LEU A 137 -2.92 -0.66 -15.54
N ILE A 138 -1.69 -0.69 -16.07
CA ILE A 138 -1.02 0.48 -16.66
C ILE A 138 -1.84 1.01 -17.84
N ALA A 139 -2.29 0.12 -18.74
CA ALA A 139 -3.12 0.52 -19.86
C ALA A 139 -4.44 1.19 -19.41
N ALA A 140 -5.12 0.62 -18.41
CA ALA A 140 -6.43 1.10 -17.97
C ALA A 140 -6.39 2.31 -17.00
N ARG A 141 -5.32 2.45 -16.20
CA ARG A 141 -5.25 3.37 -15.05
C ARG A 141 -3.94 4.18 -15.01
N ARG A 142 -3.28 4.37 -16.16
CA ARG A 142 -1.96 5.05 -16.28
C ARG A 142 -1.82 6.29 -15.39
N PRO A 143 -2.74 7.28 -15.39
CA PRO A 143 -2.54 8.50 -14.60
C PRO A 143 -2.45 8.23 -13.09
N ALA A 144 -3.31 7.35 -12.57
CA ALA A 144 -3.31 7.04 -11.14
C ALA A 144 -2.05 6.24 -10.73
N LEU A 145 -1.60 5.31 -11.58
CA LEU A 145 -0.40 4.53 -11.31
C LEU A 145 0.87 5.35 -11.43
N LEU A 146 0.92 6.31 -12.36
CA LEU A 146 2.01 7.28 -12.46
C LEU A 146 2.09 8.14 -11.20
N ASP A 147 0.96 8.64 -10.69
CA ASP A 147 0.91 9.39 -9.43
C ASP A 147 1.41 8.56 -8.23
N CYS A 148 1.02 7.28 -8.16
CA CYS A 148 1.49 6.36 -7.13
C CYS A 148 3.00 6.09 -7.25
N PHE A 149 3.50 5.91 -8.47
CA PHE A 149 4.92 5.69 -8.77
C PHE A 149 5.78 6.91 -8.41
N GLU A 150 5.36 8.11 -8.84
CA GLU A 150 6.06 9.35 -8.52
C GLU A 150 6.02 9.67 -7.03
N HIS A 151 4.94 9.35 -6.32
CA HIS A 151 4.87 9.48 -4.86
C HIS A 151 5.84 8.52 -4.17
N ALA A 152 5.84 7.24 -4.56
CA ALA A 152 6.65 6.21 -3.91
C ALA A 152 8.17 6.46 -4.02
N LEU A 153 8.63 6.95 -5.18
CA LEU A 153 10.05 7.23 -5.42
C LEU A 153 10.47 8.68 -5.15
N GLY A 154 9.52 9.59 -5.19
CA GLY A 154 9.77 11.01 -5.41
C GLY A 154 9.85 11.33 -6.90
N LYS A 155 9.13 12.38 -7.31
CA LYS A 155 8.95 12.83 -8.70
C LYS A 155 10.24 12.95 -9.51
N ALA A 156 11.28 13.56 -8.93
CA ALA A 156 12.57 13.73 -9.60
C ALA A 156 13.28 12.39 -9.83
N ALA A 157 13.24 11.49 -8.85
CA ALA A 157 13.85 10.17 -8.96
C ALA A 157 13.09 9.27 -9.95
N ALA A 158 11.75 9.31 -9.92
CA ALA A 158 10.89 8.59 -10.86
C ALA A 158 11.21 8.98 -12.33
N ARG A 159 11.22 10.28 -12.62
CA ARG A 159 11.58 10.81 -13.95
C ARG A 159 13.02 10.51 -14.34
N GLY A 160 13.94 10.58 -13.39
CA GLY A 160 15.35 10.20 -13.60
C GLY A 160 15.51 8.73 -13.99
N CYS A 161 14.75 7.83 -13.35
CA CYS A 161 14.71 6.41 -13.71
C CYS A 161 14.10 6.21 -15.10
N ALA A 162 12.95 6.84 -15.37
CA ALA A 162 12.27 6.74 -16.66
C ALA A 162 13.14 7.21 -17.83
N ARG A 163 13.83 8.35 -17.69
CA ARG A 163 14.76 8.86 -18.71
C ARG A 163 15.91 7.90 -18.99
N ARG A 164 16.52 7.31 -17.95
CA ARG A 164 17.61 6.35 -18.10
C ARG A 164 17.14 5.07 -18.80
N ILE A 165 15.99 4.55 -18.37
CA ILE A 165 15.35 3.39 -18.98
C ILE A 165 14.98 3.65 -20.44
N GLY A 166 14.51 4.86 -20.77
CA GLY A 166 14.27 5.32 -22.13
C GLY A 166 15.54 5.34 -22.98
N ALA A 167 16.68 5.69 -22.39
CA ALA A 167 18.00 5.66 -23.03
C ALA A 167 18.64 4.25 -23.07
N GLY A 168 17.91 3.19 -22.71
CA GLY A 168 18.39 1.81 -22.77
C GLY A 168 19.10 1.30 -21.52
N ASP A 169 19.26 2.11 -20.48
CA ASP A 169 19.84 1.67 -19.20
C ASP A 169 18.84 0.82 -18.42
N THR A 170 19.19 -0.44 -18.15
CA THR A 170 18.34 -1.40 -17.45
C THR A 170 18.89 -1.84 -16.10
N GLY A 171 20.11 -1.43 -15.73
CA GLY A 171 20.84 -2.04 -14.61
C GLY A 171 21.91 -1.18 -13.95
N SER A 172 22.01 0.11 -14.30
CA SER A 172 23.00 1.00 -13.66
C SER A 172 22.85 1.04 -12.14
N GLU A 173 23.93 1.44 -11.48
CA GLU A 173 23.93 1.64 -10.04
C GLU A 173 22.86 2.64 -9.60
N TYR A 174 22.59 3.67 -10.40
CA TYR A 174 21.52 4.62 -10.15
C TYR A 174 20.15 3.92 -10.07
N LEU A 175 19.82 3.08 -11.07
CA LEU A 175 18.57 2.33 -11.10
C LEU A 175 18.50 1.33 -9.94
N ARG A 176 19.60 0.64 -9.63
CA ARG A 176 19.69 -0.27 -8.48
C ARG A 176 19.37 0.45 -7.16
N ARG A 177 20.02 1.59 -6.91
CA ARG A 177 19.86 2.36 -5.66
C ARG A 177 18.49 3.02 -5.54
N ARG A 178 17.90 3.48 -6.64
CA ARG A 178 16.66 4.27 -6.61
C ARG A 178 15.40 3.44 -6.83
N LEU A 179 15.42 2.43 -7.69
CA LEU A 179 14.24 1.68 -8.12
C LEU A 179 14.36 0.18 -7.82
N LEU A 180 15.37 -0.50 -8.39
CA LEU A 180 15.38 -1.97 -8.46
C LEU A 180 15.54 -2.65 -7.09
N ARG A 181 16.18 -1.99 -6.11
CA ARG A 181 16.30 -2.52 -4.73
C ARG A 181 14.96 -2.78 -4.02
N PHE A 182 13.86 -2.23 -4.52
CA PHE A 182 12.53 -2.42 -3.95
C PHE A 182 11.78 -3.61 -4.56
N LEU A 183 12.28 -4.12 -5.68
CA LEU A 183 11.66 -5.14 -6.51
C LEU A 183 12.16 -6.54 -6.14
N THR A 184 11.32 -7.55 -6.39
CA THR A 184 11.67 -8.99 -6.33
C THR A 184 12.02 -9.56 -7.70
N ALA A 185 11.40 -9.05 -8.76
CA ALA A 185 11.58 -9.48 -10.14
C ALA A 185 11.88 -8.25 -11.02
N PRO A 186 13.09 -7.65 -10.89
CA PRO A 186 13.40 -6.36 -11.51
C PRO A 186 13.42 -6.39 -13.05
N ALA A 187 13.50 -7.58 -13.67
CA ALA A 187 13.62 -7.73 -15.12
C ALA A 187 12.44 -7.12 -15.91
N ALA A 188 11.22 -7.18 -15.37
CA ALA A 188 10.03 -6.61 -16.02
C ALA A 188 9.89 -5.09 -15.83
N ALA A 189 10.62 -4.51 -14.87
CA ALA A 189 10.46 -3.12 -14.47
C ALA A 189 10.76 -2.11 -15.59
N PRO A 190 11.83 -2.25 -16.41
CA PRO A 190 12.12 -1.29 -17.47
C PRO A 190 10.97 -1.14 -18.47
N ALA A 191 10.37 -2.25 -18.93
CA ALA A 191 9.25 -2.21 -19.88
C ALA A 191 8.03 -1.49 -19.28
N ARG A 192 7.69 -1.81 -18.03
CA ARG A 192 6.55 -1.20 -17.32
C ARG A 192 6.76 0.27 -16.98
N VAL A 193 7.99 0.68 -16.67
CA VAL A 193 8.33 2.10 -16.50
C VAL A 193 8.19 2.87 -17.81
N ARG A 194 8.57 2.29 -18.96
CA ARG A 194 8.31 2.91 -20.28
C ARG A 194 6.82 3.01 -20.58
N ALA A 195 6.03 2.00 -20.23
CA ALA A 195 4.58 2.04 -20.42
C ALA A 195 3.87 3.08 -19.54
N LEU A 196 4.48 3.47 -18.40
CA LEU A 196 3.95 4.48 -17.49
C LEU A 196 4.20 5.94 -17.95
N TYR A 197 5.32 6.18 -18.65
CA TYR A 197 5.80 7.52 -19.06
C TYR A 197 5.61 7.76 -20.55
#